data_AF-I8V4W9-F1
#
_entry.id   AF-I8V4W9-F1
#
_cell.length_a   1.000
_cell.length_b   1.000
_cell.length_c   1.000
_cell.angle_alpha   90.00
_cell.angle_beta   90.00
_cell.angle_gamma   90.00
#
_symmetry.space_group_name_H-M   'P 1'
#
loop_
_entity.id
_entity.type
_entity.pdbx_description
1 polymer ?
#
loop_
_entity_poly.entity_id
_entity_poly.type
_entity_poly.pdbx_seq_one_letter_code
_entity_poly.pdbx_strand_id
1 'polypeptide(L)' 'MDRRKKHHYYKYIVKRHLNNIRVHIGQSKNEMERSYYRTRYAAQLSVYAEALGVQERILERFIQK' A
#
# COMPACT_ATOMS: atom_id res chain seq x y z
N MET A 1 -1.96 -16.00 -19.29
CA MET A 1 -1.28 -15.53 -18.05
C MET A 1 -1.84 -16.33 -16.87
N ASP A 2 -1.01 -17.18 -16.28
CA ASP A 2 -1.39 -18.07 -15.16
C ASP A 2 -1.92 -17.25 -13.96
N ARG A 3 -3.07 -17.62 -13.40
CA ARG A 3 -3.72 -16.90 -12.28
C ARG A 3 -2.75 -16.71 -11.13
N ARG A 4 -1.88 -17.68 -10.85
CA ARG A 4 -0.85 -17.61 -9.79
C ARG A 4 0.19 -16.52 -10.06
N LYS A 5 0.66 -16.40 -11.32
CA LYS A 5 1.63 -15.36 -11.73
C LYS A 5 1.02 -13.96 -11.64
N LYS A 6 -0.26 -13.80 -12.00
CA LYS A 6 -0.98 -12.52 -11.89
C LYS A 6 -1.09 -12.06 -10.43
N HIS A 7 -1.49 -12.95 -9.50
CA HIS A 7 -1.60 -12.60 -8.08
C HIS A 7 -0.23 -12.29 -7.45
N HIS A 8 0.82 -13.04 -7.81
CA HIS A 8 2.18 -12.73 -7.38
C HIS A 8 2.66 -11.37 -7.88
N TYR A 9 2.47 -11.08 -9.17
CA TYR A 9 2.86 -9.81 -9.77
C TYR A 9 2.12 -8.63 -9.12
N TYR A 10 0.80 -8.76 -8.95
CA TYR A 10 -0.02 -7.75 -8.29
C TYR A 10 0.41 -7.52 -6.84
N LYS A 11 0.73 -8.59 -6.11
CA LYS A 11 1.24 -8.56 -4.74
C LYS A 11 2.53 -7.73 -4.60
N TYR A 12 3.49 -7.88 -5.51
CA TYR A 12 4.74 -7.11 -5.45
C TYR A 12 4.54 -5.63 -5.79
N ILE A 13 3.66 -5.31 -6.74
CA ILE A 13 3.35 -3.92 -7.12
C ILE A 13 2.67 -3.19 -5.96
N VAL A 14 1.66 -3.82 -5.35
CA VAL A 14 0.95 -3.27 -4.18
C VAL A 14 1.92 -2.99 -3.04
N LYS A 15 2.80 -3.95 -2.71
CA LYS A 15 3.82 -3.77 -1.68
C LYS A 15 4.76 -2.61 -2.00
N ARG A 16 5.27 -2.54 -3.23
CA ARG A 16 6.19 -1.46 -3.65
C ARG A 16 5.53 -0.09 -3.59
N HIS A 17 4.32 0.05 -4.11
CA HIS A 17 3.60 1.32 -4.12
C HIS A 17 3.31 1.81 -2.70
N LEU A 18 2.76 0.95 -1.85
CA LEU A 18 2.43 1.33 -0.47
C LEU A 18 3.69 1.64 0.35
N ASN A 19 4.80 0.92 0.13
CA ASN A 19 6.08 1.27 0.77
C ASN A 19 6.65 2.61 0.29
N ASN A 20 6.55 2.95 -1.00
CA ASN A 20 6.98 4.27 -1.49
C ASN A 20 6.22 5.40 -0.80
N ILE A 21 4.91 5.25 -0.60
CA ILE A 21 4.12 6.26 0.13
C ILE A 21 4.60 6.36 1.58
N ARG A 22 4.90 5.23 2.26
CA ARG A 22 5.46 5.25 3.62
C ARG A 22 6.81 5.95 3.71
N VAL A 23 7.67 5.76 2.70
CA VAL A 23 8.94 6.49 2.60
C VAL A 23 8.68 8.00 2.54
N HIS A 24 7.71 8.43 1.72
CA HIS A 24 7.34 9.85 1.65
C HIS A 24 6.77 10.39 2.97
N ILE A 25 5.96 9.62 3.71
CA ILE A 25 5.51 9.99 5.07
C ILE A 25 6.71 10.23 6.00
N GLY A 26 7.72 9.36 5.95
CA GLY A 26 8.94 9.46 6.76
C GLY A 26 9.84 10.62 6.36
N GLN A 27 9.89 10.94 5.06
CA GLN A 27 10.69 12.04 4.50
C GLN A 27 9.99 13.40 4.54
N SER A 28 8.69 13.43 4.89
CA SER A 28 7.89 14.66 4.89
C SER A 28 8.49 15.70 5.83
N LYS A 29 8.68 16.92 5.32
CA LYS A 29 9.34 18.02 6.03
C LYS A 29 8.38 18.86 6.87
N ASN A 30 7.09 18.78 6.57
CA ASN A 30 6.04 19.49 7.31
C ASN A 30 4.81 18.60 7.53
N GLU A 31 3.93 19.04 8.43
CA GLU A 31 2.74 18.29 8.81
C GLU A 31 1.72 18.18 7.67
N MET A 32 1.59 19.21 6.84
CA MET A 32 0.68 19.21 5.69
C MET A 32 1.04 18.11 4.69
N GLU A 33 2.31 18.01 4.31
CA GLU A 33 2.85 16.98 3.43
C GLU A 33 2.68 15.58 4.03
N ARG A 34 2.98 15.44 5.32
CA ARG A 34 2.79 14.18 6.04
C ARG A 34 1.32 13.75 6.07
N SER A 35 0.40 14.70 6.30
CA SER A 35 -1.04 14.48 6.29
C SER A 35 -1.52 14.03 4.91
N TYR A 36 -1.06 14.71 3.85
CA TYR A 36 -1.34 14.32 2.46
C TYR A 36 -0.94 12.87 2.18
N TYR A 37 0.29 12.47 2.50
CA TYR A 37 0.75 11.11 2.24
C TYR A 37 0.07 10.06 3.12
N ARG A 38 -0.33 10.39 4.36
CA ARG A 38 -1.13 9.50 5.21
C ARG A 38 -2.51 9.23 4.62
N THR A 39 -3.22 10.27 4.20
CA THR A 39 -4.53 10.13 3.55
C THR A 39 -4.41 9.32 2.26
N ARG A 40 -3.38 9.60 1.46
CA ARG A 40 -3.09 8.83 0.24
C ARG A 40 -2.79 7.36 0.54
N TYR A 41 -2.01 7.07 1.58
CA TYR A 41 -1.71 5.69 1.99
C TYR A 41 -2.98 4.94 2.37
N ALA A 42 -3.83 5.53 3.21
CA ALA A 42 -5.07 4.91 3.66
C ALA A 42 -6.03 4.61 2.48
N ALA A 43 -6.23 5.58 1.58
CA ALA A 43 -7.07 5.38 0.40
C ALA A 43 -6.56 4.24 -0.50
N GLN A 44 -5.25 4.20 -0.77
CA GLN A 44 -4.65 3.15 -1.61
C GLN A 44 -4.70 1.78 -0.92
N LEU A 45 -4.46 1.72 0.39
CA LEU A 45 -4.56 0.48 1.15
C LEU A 45 -5.96 -0.12 1.06
N SER A 46 -6.99 0.72 1.21
CA SER A 46 -8.40 0.32 1.13
C SER A 46 -8.75 -0.23 -0.27
N VAL A 47 -8.41 0.50 -1.33
CA VAL A 47 -8.63 0.08 -2.72
C VAL A 47 -7.95 -1.25 -3.03
N TYR A 48 -6.70 -1.43 -2.58
CA TYR A 48 -5.99 -2.69 -2.80
C TYR A 48 -6.53 -3.84 -1.97
N ALA A 49 -6.97 -3.58 -0.73
CA ALA A 49 -7.60 -4.57 0.12
C ALA A 49 -8.90 -5.09 -0.50
N GLU A 50 -9.74 -4.18 -1.00
CA GLU A 50 -10.97 -4.50 -1.73
C GLU A 50 -10.67 -5.30 -3.00
N ALA A 51 -9.76 -4.82 -3.85
CA ALA A 51 -9.42 -5.47 -5.11
C ALA A 51 -8.81 -6.88 -4.93
N LEU A 52 -8.14 -7.12 -3.80
CA LEU A 52 -7.55 -8.41 -3.44
C LEU A 52 -8.49 -9.29 -2.62
N GLY A 53 -9.65 -8.76 -2.16
CA GLY A 53 -10.57 -9.47 -1.28
C GLY A 53 -9.96 -9.81 0.09
N VAL A 54 -9.09 -8.96 0.61
CA VAL A 54 -8.41 -9.16 1.91
C VAL A 54 -8.74 -8.03 2.87
N GLN A 55 -8.63 -8.28 4.17
CA GLN A 55 -8.76 -7.21 5.17
C GLN A 55 -7.56 -6.27 5.11
N GLU A 56 -7.80 -4.96 5.24
CA GLU A 56 -6.75 -3.92 5.25
C GLU A 56 -5.64 -4.22 6.27
N ARG A 57 -6.01 -4.67 7.48
CA ARG A 57 -5.06 -5.06 8.54
C ARG A 57 -4.10 -6.18 8.12
N ILE A 58 -4.60 -7.14 7.31
CA ILE A 58 -3.79 -8.25 6.79
C ILE A 58 -2.83 -7.73 5.73
N LEU A 59 -3.33 -6.89 4.82
CA LEU A 59 -2.51 -6.27 3.78
C LEU A 59 -1.43 -5.36 4.39
N GLU A 60 -1.76 -4.60 5.41
CA GLU A 60 -0.84 -3.73 6.13
C GLU A 60 0.28 -4.51 6.83
N ARG A 61 -0.06 -5.59 7.54
CA ARG A 61 0.94 -6.51 8.12
C ARG A 61 1.86 -7.11 7.07
N PHE A 62 1.31 -7.43 5.90
CA PHE A 62 2.09 -7.98 4.79
C PHE A 62 3.09 -6.96 4.20
N ILE A 63 2.77 -5.66 4.23
CA ILE A 63 3.66 -4.59 3.76
C ILE A 63 4.77 -4.30 4.78
N GLN A 64 4.47 -4.44 6.08
CA GLN A 64 5.43 -4.24 7.18
C GLN A 64 6.47 -5.37 7.31
N LYS A 65 6.12 -6.60 6.94
CA LYS A 65 7.04 -7.74 6.84
C LYS A 65 7.93 -7.65 5.61
#